data_AF-A0A496R7Y0-F1
#
_entry.id   AF-A0A496R7Y0-F1
#
_cell.length_a   1.000
_cell.length_b   1.000
_cell.length_c   1.000
_cell.angle_alpha   90.00
_cell.angle_beta   90.00
_cell.angle_gamma   90.00
#
_symmetry.space_group_name_H-M   'P 1'
#
loop_
_entity.id
_entity.type
_entity.pdbx_description
1 polymer ?
#
loop_
_entity_poly.entity_id
_entity_poly.type
_entity_poly.pdbx_seq_one_letter_code
_entity_poly.pdbx_strand_id
1 'polypeptide(L)'
;MNRIFLITMGLILIVSSCSPIIDYRRLLERDIQPPVFQGVKVKKNNSIEILFSEAVTIQKDSLFILPEPPSYNAESKKETALIQFSDSLIPGKLYKLKMTVTDSNGNSLTLISSFYGYNPNLPDMIINEFTTQGSSTNPDRVEIAVLSDGNTAGAVLYEGSDLSWEQRKVFPAVEVTSGDFLVIHFKSTGDPMEIDETENWNESGGIKPADGAWDLWVDEGTGLSGNNGTIMLFTALYGTLIDGLLYSNRTSDSDENYRGFGSTKVMERADRLIECGGWTSQGELAAPEDAINPEDSTATRSMCRDSLSADSNCKEDWHIVPTSTSTFGTVNSDSVYTP
;
A
#
# COMPACT_ATOMS: atom_id res chain seq x y z
N MET A 1 16.70 87.93 15.40
CA MET A 1 16.24 86.75 16.16
C MET A 1 14.91 86.13 15.67
N ASN A 2 14.14 86.75 14.76
CA ASN A 2 12.80 86.24 14.40
C ASN A 2 12.69 85.35 13.14
N ARG A 3 13.76 85.12 12.37
CA ARG A 3 13.69 84.28 11.15
C ARG A 3 14.18 82.84 11.32
N ILE A 4 15.03 82.57 12.31
CA ILE A 4 15.52 81.21 12.59
C ILE A 4 14.47 80.37 13.33
N PHE A 5 13.66 81.01 14.19
CA PHE A 5 12.60 80.35 14.96
C PHE A 5 11.40 79.88 14.09
N LEU A 6 11.10 80.59 12.99
CA LEU A 6 10.03 80.18 12.08
C LEU A 6 10.41 78.97 11.21
N ILE A 7 11.69 78.82 10.87
CA ILE A 7 12.17 77.70 10.05
C ILE A 7 12.27 76.41 10.88
N THR A 8 12.56 76.51 12.18
CA THR A 8 12.56 75.35 13.08
C THR A 8 11.15 74.84 13.40
N MET A 9 10.14 75.72 13.40
CA MET A 9 8.75 75.33 13.68
C MET A 9 8.03 74.68 12.48
N GLY A 10 8.49 74.96 11.25
CA GLY A 10 7.97 74.31 10.03
C GLY A 10 8.54 72.91 9.78
N LEU A 11 9.74 72.60 10.29
CA LEU A 11 10.40 71.30 10.07
C LEU A 11 9.91 70.19 11.02
N ILE A 12 9.32 70.56 12.17
CA ILE A 12 8.85 69.60 13.19
C ILE A 12 7.47 69.02 12.83
N LEU A 13 6.71 69.68 11.95
CA LEU A 13 5.38 69.19 11.51
C LEU A 13 5.42 68.15 10.38
N ILE A 14 6.60 67.85 9.82
CA ILE A 14 6.76 66.85 8.74
C ILE A 14 7.14 65.47 9.30
N VAL A 15 7.50 65.36 10.57
CA VAL A 15 7.97 64.09 11.19
C VAL A 15 6.87 63.37 11.98
N SER A 16 5.63 63.84 11.91
CA SER A 16 4.46 63.17 12.51
C SER A 16 3.70 62.33 11.48
N SER A 17 4.39 61.58 10.63
CA SER A 17 3.77 60.45 9.93
C SER A 17 3.73 59.25 10.89
N CYS A 18 2.79 59.27 11.84
CA CYS A 18 2.30 58.03 12.41
C CYS A 18 1.68 57.24 11.24
N SER A 19 2.45 56.34 10.63
CA SER A 19 1.86 55.28 9.83
C SER A 19 0.81 54.62 10.70
N PRO A 20 -0.44 54.47 10.22
CA PRO A 20 -1.44 53.73 10.98
C PRO A 20 -0.83 52.37 11.32
N ILE A 21 -0.76 52.06 12.61
CA ILE A 21 -0.41 50.71 13.06
C ILE A 21 -1.42 49.80 12.36
N ILE A 22 -0.91 48.96 11.44
CA ILE A 22 -1.72 47.97 10.74
C ILE A 22 -2.36 47.13 11.84
N ASP A 23 -3.69 47.14 11.91
CA ASP A 23 -4.42 46.39 12.92
C ASP A 23 -4.35 44.90 12.59
N TYR A 24 -3.31 44.24 13.10
CA TYR A 24 -3.08 42.81 12.94
C TYR A 24 -4.15 41.96 13.63
N ARG A 25 -5.05 42.53 14.45
CA ARG A 25 -6.19 41.78 15.02
C ARG A 25 -7.13 41.26 13.93
N ARG A 26 -7.21 41.95 12.79
CA ARG A 26 -7.93 41.45 11.59
C ARG A 26 -7.36 40.15 11.01
N LEU A 27 -6.07 39.86 11.24
CA LEU A 27 -5.47 38.57 10.87
C LEU A 27 -5.85 37.46 11.86
N LEU A 28 -6.23 37.80 13.09
CA LEU A 28 -6.70 36.85 14.10
C LEU A 28 -8.22 36.60 14.00
N GLU A 29 -8.97 37.53 13.39
CA GLU A 29 -10.42 37.41 13.14
C GLU A 29 -10.75 36.54 11.91
N ARG A 30 -9.77 36.36 11.00
CA ARG A 30 -9.92 35.52 9.81
C ARG A 30 -9.25 34.18 10.02
N ASP A 31 -9.91 33.14 9.56
CA ASP A 31 -9.24 31.87 9.35
C ASP A 31 -8.16 32.03 8.29
N ILE A 32 -6.93 31.75 8.68
CA ILE A 32 -5.73 31.85 7.84
C ILE A 32 -5.17 30.46 7.50
N GLN A 33 -5.82 29.39 7.97
CA GLN A 33 -5.38 28.04 7.70
C GLN A 33 -5.94 27.60 6.34
N PRO A 34 -5.08 27.14 5.41
CA PRO A 34 -5.57 26.54 4.18
C PRO A 34 -6.23 25.19 4.46
N PRO A 35 -7.12 24.73 3.57
CA PRO A 35 -7.67 23.39 3.65
C PRO A 35 -6.55 22.36 3.64
N VAL A 36 -6.68 21.31 4.44
CA VAL A 36 -5.71 20.22 4.56
C VAL A 36 -6.15 19.05 3.69
N PHE A 37 -5.26 18.55 2.83
CA PHE A 37 -5.50 17.33 2.06
C PHE A 37 -5.50 16.10 2.97
N GLN A 38 -6.56 15.30 2.89
CA GLN A 38 -6.75 14.10 3.73
C GLN A 38 -6.57 12.80 2.96
N GLY A 39 -6.74 12.78 1.64
CA GLY A 39 -6.55 11.58 0.84
C GLY A 39 -7.31 11.55 -0.48
N VAL A 40 -7.06 10.52 -1.28
CA VAL A 40 -7.83 10.19 -2.48
C VAL A 40 -8.50 8.84 -2.28
N LYS A 41 -9.80 8.75 -2.59
CA LYS A 41 -10.58 7.51 -2.58
C LYS A 41 -11.05 7.20 -3.99
N VAL A 42 -10.75 6.01 -4.47
CA VAL A 42 -11.31 5.49 -5.72
C VAL A 42 -12.66 4.86 -5.38
N LYS A 43 -13.75 5.41 -5.93
CA LYS A 43 -15.12 5.03 -5.54
C LYS A 43 -15.75 3.98 -6.48
N LYS A 44 -15.45 4.07 -7.78
CA LYS A 44 -16.02 3.28 -8.88
C LYS A 44 -15.06 3.28 -10.08
N ASN A 45 -15.40 2.58 -11.15
CA ASN A 45 -14.64 2.49 -12.42
C ASN A 45 -14.21 3.84 -13.00
N ASN A 46 -14.98 4.89 -12.77
CA ASN A 46 -14.82 6.18 -13.44
C ASN A 46 -14.91 7.38 -12.49
N SER A 47 -14.69 7.21 -11.18
CA SER A 47 -14.72 8.35 -10.28
C SER A 47 -13.75 8.23 -9.11
N ILE A 48 -13.09 9.35 -8.79
CA ILE A 48 -12.31 9.51 -7.57
C ILE A 48 -12.84 10.66 -6.73
N GLU A 49 -12.74 10.52 -5.42
CA GLU A 49 -13.01 11.55 -4.43
C GLU A 49 -11.72 11.98 -3.76
N ILE A 50 -11.49 13.29 -3.70
CA ILE A 50 -10.36 13.89 -3.02
C ILE A 50 -10.90 14.57 -1.77
N LEU A 51 -10.37 14.19 -0.61
CA LEU A 51 -10.88 14.57 0.71
C LEU A 51 -10.06 15.73 1.31
N PHE A 52 -10.74 16.67 1.93
CA PHE A 52 -10.16 17.83 2.61
C PHE A 52 -10.73 18.02 4.01
N SER A 53 -10.02 18.77 4.86
CA SER A 53 -10.46 19.08 6.23
C SER A 53 -11.69 19.98 6.33
N GLU A 54 -12.03 20.68 5.26
CA GLU A 54 -13.11 21.68 5.22
C GLU A 54 -13.62 21.86 3.79
N ALA A 55 -14.66 22.68 3.63
CA ALA A 55 -15.28 22.89 2.32
C ALA A 55 -14.36 23.61 1.32
N VAL A 56 -14.26 23.07 0.11
CA VAL A 56 -13.33 23.57 -0.92
C VAL A 56 -13.99 23.84 -2.26
N THR A 57 -13.43 24.80 -3.01
CA THR A 57 -13.73 25.08 -4.41
C THR A 57 -12.53 24.74 -5.29
N ILE A 58 -12.72 23.89 -6.30
CA ILE A 58 -11.67 23.53 -7.26
C ILE A 58 -11.41 24.70 -8.22
N GLN A 59 -10.15 25.07 -8.39
CA GLN A 59 -9.72 25.95 -9.48
C GLN A 59 -9.55 25.10 -10.75
N LYS A 60 -10.53 25.09 -11.64
CA LYS A 60 -10.58 24.15 -12.79
C LYS A 60 -9.33 24.19 -13.68
N ASP A 61 -8.77 25.38 -13.91
CA ASP A 61 -7.56 25.56 -14.74
C ASP A 61 -6.28 25.02 -14.11
N SER A 62 -6.33 24.64 -12.82
CA SER A 62 -5.19 24.08 -12.08
C SER A 62 -5.20 22.55 -12.04
N LEU A 63 -6.28 21.90 -12.50
CA LEU A 63 -6.46 20.46 -12.43
C LEU A 63 -5.79 19.81 -13.64
N PHE A 64 -4.77 18.99 -13.38
CA PHE A 64 -4.06 18.21 -14.39
C PHE A 64 -3.93 16.77 -13.91
N ILE A 65 -4.14 15.81 -14.81
CA ILE A 65 -4.00 14.38 -14.51
C ILE A 65 -3.05 13.77 -15.55
N LEU A 66 -2.07 13.01 -15.08
CA LEU A 66 -1.06 12.35 -15.90
C LEU A 66 -0.97 10.86 -15.55
N PRO A 67 -1.00 9.93 -16.53
CA PRO A 67 -1.24 10.19 -17.95
C PRO A 67 -2.62 10.80 -18.21
N GLU A 68 -2.76 11.52 -19.31
CA GLU A 68 -4.02 12.21 -19.65
C GLU A 68 -5.15 11.20 -19.87
N PRO A 69 -6.24 11.26 -19.09
CA PRO A 69 -7.41 10.43 -19.31
C PRO A 69 -8.26 10.95 -20.49
N PRO A 70 -9.17 10.14 -21.08
CA PRO A 70 -9.95 10.54 -22.27
C PRO A 70 -10.75 11.84 -22.09
N SER A 71 -11.46 11.99 -20.98
CA SER A 71 -12.03 13.26 -20.50
C SER A 71 -12.53 13.11 -19.06
N TYR A 72 -12.68 14.23 -18.36
CA TYR A 72 -13.19 14.26 -16.99
C TYR A 72 -13.90 15.57 -16.67
N ASN A 73 -14.77 15.52 -15.67
CA ASN A 73 -15.39 16.67 -15.03
C ASN A 73 -15.02 16.67 -13.56
N ALA A 74 -14.81 17.85 -12.98
CA ALA A 74 -14.49 18.04 -11.58
C ALA A 74 -15.51 18.97 -10.92
N GLU A 75 -16.04 18.53 -9.79
CA GLU A 75 -17.00 19.28 -9.00
C GLU A 75 -16.63 19.29 -7.51
N SER A 76 -16.92 20.40 -6.85
CA SER A 76 -16.77 20.55 -5.41
C SER A 76 -18.05 20.18 -4.68
N LYS A 77 -17.95 19.38 -3.64
CA LYS A 77 -19.05 18.98 -2.75
C LYS A 77 -18.60 19.07 -1.30
N LYS A 78 -18.82 20.22 -0.66
CA LYS A 78 -18.35 20.49 0.71
C LYS A 78 -16.84 20.17 0.80
N GLU A 79 -16.46 19.26 1.70
CA GLU A 79 -15.10 18.79 1.98
C GLU A 79 -14.49 17.90 0.90
N THR A 80 -15.20 17.66 -0.22
CA THR A 80 -14.72 16.76 -1.27
C THR A 80 -14.64 17.44 -2.63
N ALA A 81 -13.62 17.05 -3.39
CA ALA A 81 -13.56 17.27 -4.83
C ALA A 81 -13.80 15.94 -5.54
N LEU A 82 -14.92 15.85 -6.27
CA LEU A 82 -15.25 14.67 -7.07
C LEU A 82 -14.74 14.88 -8.50
N ILE A 83 -13.94 13.94 -8.98
CA ILE A 83 -13.51 13.88 -10.37
C ILE A 83 -14.18 12.67 -11.01
N GLN A 84 -14.97 12.93 -12.05
CA GLN A 84 -15.72 11.96 -12.81
C GLN A 84 -15.12 11.84 -14.21
N PHE A 85 -14.59 10.67 -14.55
CA PHE A 85 -14.08 10.34 -15.87
C PHE A 85 -15.22 9.93 -16.79
N SER A 86 -15.09 10.24 -18.08
CA SER A 86 -16.03 9.82 -19.13
C SER A 86 -15.97 8.32 -19.39
N ASP A 87 -14.76 7.77 -19.41
CA ASP A 87 -14.47 6.35 -19.59
C ASP A 87 -13.78 5.77 -18.36
N SER A 88 -13.73 4.43 -18.30
CA SER A 88 -12.97 3.74 -17.26
C SER A 88 -11.48 3.99 -17.46
N LEU A 89 -10.77 4.21 -16.35
CA LEU A 89 -9.31 4.27 -16.38
C LEU A 89 -8.71 2.88 -16.57
N ILE A 90 -7.45 2.82 -16.98
CA ILE A 90 -6.74 1.55 -17.15
C ILE A 90 -6.53 0.94 -15.75
N PRO A 91 -7.05 -0.27 -15.48
CA PRO A 91 -6.89 -0.96 -14.20
C PRO A 91 -5.43 -1.02 -13.75
N GLY A 92 -5.18 -0.75 -12.48
CA GLY A 92 -3.83 -0.82 -11.89
C GLY A 92 -2.83 0.21 -12.41
N LYS A 93 -3.22 1.08 -13.36
CA LYS A 93 -2.33 2.13 -13.87
C LYS A 93 -2.24 3.28 -12.88
N LEU A 94 -1.01 3.74 -12.61
CA LEU A 94 -0.75 4.92 -11.80
C LEU A 94 -1.13 6.21 -12.55
N TYR A 95 -1.97 7.03 -11.92
CA TYR A 95 -2.29 8.39 -12.33
C TYR A 95 -1.83 9.36 -11.25
N LYS A 96 -1.20 10.46 -11.67
CA LYS A 96 -0.79 11.58 -10.83
C LYS A 96 -1.71 12.75 -11.12
N LEU A 97 -2.29 13.34 -10.09
CA LEU A 97 -3.08 14.55 -10.21
C LEU A 97 -2.36 15.73 -9.56
N LYS A 98 -2.44 16.89 -10.20
CA LYS A 98 -2.11 18.18 -9.61
C LYS A 98 -3.39 19.00 -9.59
N MET A 99 -3.68 19.67 -8.48
CA MET A 99 -4.80 20.59 -8.39
C MET A 99 -4.57 21.69 -7.37
N THR A 100 -5.30 22.78 -7.53
CA THR A 100 -5.44 23.86 -6.55
C THR A 100 -6.89 23.96 -6.09
N VAL A 101 -7.08 24.04 -4.78
CA VAL A 101 -8.37 24.27 -4.14
C VAL A 101 -8.33 25.52 -3.27
N THR A 102 -9.47 26.16 -3.08
CA THR A 102 -9.64 27.35 -2.22
C THR A 102 -10.81 27.15 -1.27
N ASP A 103 -10.69 27.57 -0.02
CA ASP A 103 -11.78 27.56 0.96
C ASP A 103 -12.72 28.79 0.80
N SER A 104 -13.68 28.96 1.72
CA SER A 104 -14.56 30.14 1.72
C SER A 104 -13.87 31.44 2.19
N ASN A 105 -12.71 31.34 2.86
CA ASN A 105 -11.95 32.46 3.40
C ASN A 105 -10.90 33.00 2.42
N GLY A 106 -10.67 32.30 1.31
CA GLY A 106 -9.70 32.62 0.27
C GLY A 106 -8.34 31.93 0.46
N ASN A 107 -8.17 31.08 1.48
CA ASN A 107 -6.96 30.30 1.65
C ASN A 107 -6.91 29.21 0.59
N SER A 108 -5.72 28.93 0.06
CA SER A 108 -5.57 27.99 -1.06
C SER A 108 -4.52 26.93 -0.77
N LEU A 109 -4.79 25.71 -1.23
CA LEU A 109 -3.85 24.59 -1.22
C LEU A 109 -3.59 24.15 -2.66
N THR A 110 -2.32 24.04 -3.05
CA THR A 110 -1.91 23.32 -4.26
C THR A 110 -1.27 22.00 -3.85
N LEU A 111 -1.73 20.90 -4.43
CA LEU A 111 -1.25 19.57 -4.12
C LEU A 111 -0.91 18.78 -5.36
N ILE A 112 -0.05 17.79 -5.18
CA ILE A 112 0.17 16.69 -6.10
C ILE A 112 -0.15 15.42 -5.34
N SER A 113 -1.00 14.58 -5.90
CA SER A 113 -1.35 13.27 -5.34
C SER A 113 -1.36 12.21 -6.42
N SER A 114 -1.49 10.96 -6.02
CA SER A 114 -1.51 9.81 -6.91
C SER A 114 -2.67 8.90 -6.59
N PHE A 115 -3.17 8.20 -7.59
CA PHE A 115 -4.21 7.20 -7.48
C PHE A 115 -4.05 6.16 -8.58
N TYR A 116 -4.71 5.02 -8.43
CA TYR A 116 -4.65 3.93 -9.39
C TYR A 116 -5.99 3.80 -10.11
N GLY A 117 -5.94 3.43 -11.39
CA GLY A 117 -7.15 3.07 -12.13
C GLY A 117 -7.85 1.90 -11.46
N TYR A 118 -9.16 2.02 -11.26
CA TYR A 118 -9.95 1.00 -10.60
C TYR A 118 -10.01 -0.27 -11.44
N ASN A 119 -9.77 -1.42 -10.81
CA ASN A 119 -9.97 -2.72 -11.43
C ASN A 119 -11.34 -3.30 -11.03
N PRO A 120 -12.32 -3.33 -11.95
CA PRO A 120 -13.64 -3.89 -11.66
C PRO A 120 -13.71 -5.41 -11.75
N ASN A 121 -12.66 -6.05 -12.29
CA ASN A 121 -12.62 -7.47 -12.58
C ASN A 121 -11.51 -8.16 -11.77
N LEU A 122 -11.25 -7.67 -10.55
CA LEU A 122 -10.23 -8.26 -9.71
C LEU A 122 -10.68 -9.66 -9.26
N PRO A 123 -9.86 -10.71 -9.44
CA PRO A 123 -10.22 -12.05 -9.02
C PRO A 123 -10.17 -12.20 -7.50
N ASP A 124 -10.94 -13.15 -6.99
CA ASP A 124 -10.75 -13.68 -5.64
C ASP A 124 -9.40 -14.40 -5.58
N MET A 125 -8.59 -14.08 -4.57
CA MET A 125 -7.21 -14.57 -4.44
C MET A 125 -6.90 -14.86 -2.97
N ILE A 126 -6.01 -15.83 -2.72
CA ILE A 126 -5.56 -16.19 -1.38
C ILE A 126 -4.06 -16.52 -1.41
N ILE A 127 -3.33 -16.17 -0.36
CA ILE A 127 -1.93 -16.59 -0.19
C ILE A 127 -1.92 -18.09 0.10
N ASN A 128 -1.15 -18.84 -0.68
CA ASN A 128 -1.26 -20.30 -0.73
C ASN A 128 -0.02 -21.04 -0.21
N GLU A 129 1.18 -20.59 -0.57
CA GLU A 129 2.45 -21.21 -0.17
C GLU A 129 3.54 -20.14 -0.06
N PHE A 130 4.46 -20.25 0.92
CA PHE A 130 5.57 -19.32 1.01
C PHE A 130 6.83 -19.91 1.67
N THR A 131 7.96 -19.25 1.47
CA THR A 131 9.26 -19.56 2.11
C THR A 131 9.88 -18.29 2.66
N THR A 132 10.47 -18.33 3.85
CA THR A 132 11.16 -17.18 4.48
C THR A 132 12.66 -17.41 4.75
N GLN A 133 13.15 -18.60 4.42
CA GLN A 133 14.53 -19.06 4.69
C GLN A 133 15.31 -19.28 3.39
N GLY A 134 15.04 -18.45 2.38
CA GLY A 134 15.58 -18.57 1.04
C GLY A 134 17.10 -18.46 0.97
N SER A 135 17.66 -19.19 0.03
CA SER A 135 19.09 -19.21 -0.31
C SER A 135 19.31 -18.61 -1.70
N SER A 136 20.57 -18.52 -2.15
CA SER A 136 20.89 -18.05 -3.50
C SER A 136 20.38 -18.98 -4.61
N THR A 137 20.07 -20.25 -4.32
CA THR A 137 19.59 -21.24 -5.30
C THR A 137 18.12 -21.61 -5.13
N ASN A 138 17.53 -21.23 -4.00
CA ASN A 138 16.10 -21.39 -3.71
C ASN A 138 15.66 -20.12 -2.99
N PRO A 139 15.40 -19.02 -3.73
CA PRO A 139 15.04 -17.73 -3.16
C PRO A 139 13.65 -17.77 -2.50
N ASP A 140 13.39 -16.74 -1.67
CA ASP A 140 12.09 -16.57 -1.03
C ASP A 140 11.01 -16.28 -2.08
N ARG A 141 9.91 -17.02 -1.98
CA ARG A 141 8.75 -16.90 -2.85
C ARG A 141 7.48 -16.90 -2.03
N VAL A 142 6.46 -16.23 -2.57
CA VAL A 142 5.09 -16.26 -2.07
C VAL A 142 4.20 -16.60 -3.24
N GLU A 143 3.38 -17.62 -3.07
CA GLU A 143 2.38 -18.03 -4.04
C GLU A 143 1.00 -17.50 -3.65
N ILE A 144 0.24 -17.12 -4.67
CA ILE A 144 -1.16 -16.77 -4.59
C ILE A 144 -1.95 -17.73 -5.47
N ALA A 145 -2.99 -18.34 -4.90
CA ALA A 145 -3.97 -19.13 -5.64
C ALA A 145 -5.11 -18.23 -6.11
N VAL A 146 -5.51 -18.38 -7.37
CA VAL A 146 -6.63 -17.67 -7.99
C VAL A 146 -7.91 -18.50 -7.81
N LEU A 147 -8.90 -17.93 -7.14
CA LEU A 147 -10.15 -18.62 -6.80
C LEU A 147 -11.29 -18.32 -7.79
N SER A 148 -11.21 -17.20 -8.50
CA SER A 148 -12.16 -16.82 -9.55
C SER A 148 -11.46 -16.26 -10.78
N ASP A 149 -12.10 -16.34 -11.94
CA ASP A 149 -11.61 -15.66 -13.15
C ASP A 149 -11.52 -14.15 -12.93
N GLY A 150 -10.54 -13.49 -13.57
CA GLY A 150 -10.38 -12.06 -13.44
C GLY A 150 -9.10 -11.51 -14.05
N ASN A 151 -8.80 -10.26 -13.73
CA ASN A 151 -7.56 -9.58 -14.07
C ASN A 151 -6.89 -9.09 -12.79
N THR A 152 -5.60 -9.38 -12.59
CA THR A 152 -4.88 -9.06 -11.34
C THR A 152 -4.39 -7.61 -11.21
N ALA A 153 -4.60 -6.78 -12.24
CA ALA A 153 -4.01 -5.44 -12.33
C ALA A 153 -4.26 -4.60 -11.08
N GLY A 154 -3.16 -4.10 -10.52
CA GLY A 154 -3.17 -3.13 -9.43
C GLY A 154 -3.29 -3.75 -8.04
N ALA A 155 -3.60 -5.05 -7.90
CA ALA A 155 -3.48 -5.72 -6.60
C ALA A 155 -2.04 -5.63 -6.09
N VAL A 156 -1.86 -5.66 -4.78
CA VAL A 156 -0.55 -5.39 -4.17
C VAL A 156 -0.26 -6.35 -3.04
N LEU A 157 0.89 -7.04 -3.16
CA LEU A 157 1.45 -7.86 -2.11
C LEU A 157 2.52 -7.08 -1.36
N TYR A 158 2.44 -7.05 -0.04
CA TYR A 158 3.40 -6.38 0.84
C TYR A 158 4.15 -7.41 1.69
N GLU A 159 5.47 -7.24 1.79
CA GLU A 159 6.21 -7.72 2.97
C GLU A 159 6.07 -6.64 4.06
N GLY A 160 5.13 -6.87 4.98
CA GLY A 160 4.69 -5.91 5.98
C GLY A 160 3.20 -5.61 5.85
N SER A 161 2.84 -4.33 5.91
CA SER A 161 1.46 -3.83 5.78
C SER A 161 1.35 -2.69 4.77
N ASP A 162 0.13 -2.25 4.47
CA ASP A 162 -0.18 -1.11 3.60
C ASP A 162 0.34 0.25 4.11
N LEU A 163 0.69 0.32 5.40
CA LEU A 163 1.20 1.53 6.06
C LEU A 163 2.70 1.43 6.42
N SER A 164 3.23 0.21 6.52
CA SER A 164 4.63 -0.05 6.90
C SER A 164 5.13 -1.33 6.25
N TRP A 165 5.95 -1.23 5.20
CA TRP A 165 6.48 -2.38 4.45
C TRP A 165 8.01 -2.26 4.24
N GLU A 166 8.68 -3.38 3.99
CA GLU A 166 10.05 -3.36 3.44
C GLU A 166 9.98 -3.33 1.91
N GLN A 167 9.17 -4.24 1.37
CA GLN A 167 9.08 -4.53 -0.06
C GLN A 167 7.62 -4.70 -0.44
N ARG A 168 7.32 -4.48 -1.71
CA ARG A 168 5.98 -4.72 -2.26
C ARG A 168 6.05 -5.06 -3.73
N LYS A 169 5.06 -5.81 -4.21
CA LYS A 169 4.81 -6.03 -5.63
C LYS A 169 3.43 -5.50 -5.99
N VAL A 170 3.38 -4.54 -6.91
CA VAL A 170 2.13 -4.14 -7.57
C VAL A 170 1.95 -5.04 -8.78
N PHE A 171 0.83 -5.73 -8.86
CA PHE A 171 0.59 -6.74 -9.89
C PHE A 171 0.33 -6.06 -11.23
N PRO A 172 0.99 -6.53 -12.31
CA PRO A 172 0.65 -6.10 -13.65
C PRO A 172 -0.73 -6.63 -14.05
N ALA A 173 -1.21 -6.24 -15.23
CA ALA A 173 -2.43 -6.82 -15.78
C ALA A 173 -2.14 -8.23 -16.29
N VAL A 174 -2.65 -9.24 -15.58
CA VAL A 174 -2.64 -10.63 -16.00
C VAL A 174 -4.08 -11.13 -16.01
N GLU A 175 -4.54 -11.64 -17.15
CA GLU A 175 -5.83 -12.34 -17.22
C GLU A 175 -5.64 -13.75 -16.66
N VAL A 176 -6.38 -14.07 -15.60
CA VAL A 176 -6.27 -15.33 -14.86
C VAL A 176 -7.60 -16.04 -14.81
N THR A 177 -7.53 -17.35 -14.67
CA THR A 177 -8.67 -18.26 -14.48
C THR A 177 -8.62 -18.90 -13.11
N SER A 178 -9.79 -19.29 -12.60
CA SER A 178 -9.88 -20.04 -11.34
C SER A 178 -9.02 -21.31 -11.42
N GLY A 179 -8.12 -21.49 -10.44
CA GLY A 179 -7.14 -22.56 -10.39
C GLY A 179 -5.74 -22.18 -10.90
N ASP A 180 -5.55 -20.98 -11.44
CA ASP A 180 -4.23 -20.45 -11.75
C ASP A 180 -3.46 -20.07 -10.47
N PHE A 181 -2.12 -20.01 -10.59
CA PHE A 181 -1.24 -19.59 -9.51
C PHE A 181 -0.37 -18.41 -9.97
N LEU A 182 -0.09 -17.48 -9.05
CA LEU A 182 0.93 -16.45 -9.22
C LEU A 182 2.05 -16.70 -8.22
N VAL A 183 3.29 -16.76 -8.69
CA VAL A 183 4.48 -16.92 -7.83
C VAL A 183 5.27 -15.63 -7.84
N ILE A 184 5.32 -14.99 -6.67
CA ILE A 184 6.02 -13.74 -6.45
C ILE A 184 7.39 -14.04 -5.87
N HIS A 185 8.45 -13.69 -6.60
CA HIS A 185 9.85 -13.85 -6.19
C HIS A 185 10.32 -12.62 -5.42
N PHE A 186 10.72 -12.80 -4.16
CA PHE A 186 11.14 -11.72 -3.27
C PHE A 186 12.63 -11.43 -3.28
N LYS A 187 13.42 -12.22 -4.03
CA LYS A 187 14.88 -12.09 -4.08
C LYS A 187 15.40 -12.13 -5.52
N SER A 188 15.07 -11.08 -6.28
CA SER A 188 15.59 -10.89 -7.63
C SER A 188 17.12 -10.82 -7.62
N THR A 189 17.76 -11.39 -8.64
CA THR A 189 19.21 -11.32 -8.84
C THR A 189 19.64 -10.17 -9.74
N GLY A 190 18.69 -9.48 -10.36
CA GLY A 190 18.93 -8.43 -11.35
C GLY A 190 19.26 -9.00 -12.74
N ASP A 191 18.91 -10.26 -12.98
CA ASP A 191 18.98 -10.87 -14.30
C ASP A 191 17.92 -10.22 -15.21
N PRO A 192 18.26 -9.70 -16.41
CA PRO A 192 17.29 -9.14 -17.34
C PRO A 192 16.17 -10.09 -17.78
N MET A 193 16.32 -11.39 -17.55
CA MET A 193 15.29 -12.40 -17.80
C MET A 193 14.30 -12.55 -16.64
N GLU A 194 14.54 -11.93 -15.47
CA GLU A 194 13.55 -11.82 -14.38
C GLU A 194 12.48 -10.80 -14.77
N ILE A 195 11.54 -11.23 -15.60
CA ILE A 195 10.46 -10.39 -16.13
C ILE A 195 9.13 -10.84 -15.54
N ASP A 196 8.25 -9.87 -15.29
CA ASP A 196 6.87 -10.19 -14.95
C ASP A 196 6.15 -10.79 -16.15
N GLU A 197 5.59 -11.97 -15.94
CA GLU A 197 4.77 -12.62 -16.95
C GLU A 197 3.38 -12.00 -16.99
N THR A 198 2.94 -11.62 -18.19
CA THR A 198 1.65 -10.92 -18.40
C THR A 198 0.82 -11.48 -19.55
N GLU A 199 1.46 -12.06 -20.56
CA GLU A 199 0.79 -12.67 -21.71
C GLU A 199 1.04 -14.18 -21.79
N ASN A 200 2.17 -14.67 -21.27
CA ASN A 200 2.57 -16.07 -21.32
C ASN A 200 3.40 -16.45 -20.08
N TRP A 201 2.98 -17.51 -19.39
CA TRP A 201 3.49 -18.01 -18.10
C TRP A 201 4.82 -18.80 -18.19
N ASN A 202 5.57 -18.63 -19.27
CA ASN A 202 6.83 -19.34 -19.51
C ASN A 202 7.81 -18.46 -20.28
N GLU A 203 7.79 -17.17 -19.96
CA GLU A 203 8.67 -16.15 -20.52
C GLU A 203 9.75 -15.73 -19.54
N SER A 204 9.46 -15.83 -18.23
CA SER A 204 10.41 -15.50 -17.19
C SER A 204 11.57 -16.49 -17.15
N GLY A 205 12.78 -15.95 -17.14
CA GLY A 205 13.96 -16.66 -16.68
C GLY A 205 14.21 -16.41 -15.20
N GLY A 206 15.47 -16.43 -14.79
CA GLY A 206 15.88 -16.25 -13.40
C GLY A 206 16.01 -17.55 -12.62
N ILE A 207 16.16 -17.43 -11.30
CA ILE A 207 16.37 -18.57 -10.41
C ILE A 207 15.01 -19.10 -9.94
N LYS A 208 14.72 -20.36 -10.24
CA LYS A 208 13.50 -21.08 -9.84
C LYS A 208 12.19 -20.48 -10.38
N PRO A 209 12.09 -20.13 -11.69
CA PRO A 209 10.78 -19.84 -12.27
C PRO A 209 9.83 -21.01 -12.01
N ALA A 210 8.56 -20.70 -11.80
CA ALA A 210 7.55 -21.68 -11.43
C ALA A 210 6.94 -22.29 -12.69
N ASP A 211 7.04 -23.62 -12.81
CA ASP A 211 6.39 -24.33 -13.91
C ASP A 211 4.88 -24.32 -13.70
N GLY A 212 4.12 -23.71 -14.61
CA GLY A 212 2.65 -23.69 -14.58
C GLY A 212 2.04 -22.58 -13.71
N ALA A 213 2.81 -21.56 -13.35
CA ALA A 213 2.33 -20.36 -12.66
C ALA A 213 2.78 -19.10 -13.39
N TRP A 214 2.16 -17.97 -13.08
CA TRP A 214 2.63 -16.66 -13.50
C TRP A 214 3.74 -16.18 -12.57
N ASP A 215 4.96 -16.05 -13.08
CA ASP A 215 6.09 -15.53 -12.33
C ASP A 215 6.10 -13.99 -12.31
N LEU A 216 6.16 -13.42 -11.10
CA LEU A 216 6.26 -12.00 -10.85
C LEU A 216 7.47 -11.70 -9.95
N TRP A 217 8.20 -10.62 -10.22
CA TRP A 217 9.46 -10.34 -9.52
C TRP A 217 9.40 -9.05 -8.72
N VAL A 218 9.74 -9.09 -7.43
CA VAL A 218 9.93 -7.85 -6.66
C VAL A 218 11.18 -7.14 -7.19
N ASP A 219 10.99 -5.92 -7.68
CA ASP A 219 12.09 -5.08 -8.17
C ASP A 219 13.13 -4.86 -7.06
N GLU A 220 14.39 -5.22 -7.33
CA GLU A 220 15.50 -5.13 -6.37
C GLU A 220 15.22 -5.90 -5.05
N GLY A 221 14.48 -7.00 -5.15
CA GLY A 221 14.09 -7.85 -4.02
C GLY A 221 15.27 -8.39 -3.22
N THR A 222 15.17 -8.36 -1.90
CA THR A 222 16.24 -8.76 -0.94
C THR A 222 15.94 -10.04 -0.18
N GLY A 223 14.80 -10.68 -0.42
CA GLY A 223 14.26 -11.82 0.33
C GLY A 223 13.31 -11.39 1.45
N LEU A 224 12.73 -12.36 2.14
CA LEU A 224 11.82 -12.12 3.27
C LEU A 224 12.58 -12.18 4.60
N SER A 225 12.09 -11.47 5.62
CA SER A 225 12.55 -11.68 7.00
C SER A 225 12.32 -13.15 7.42
N GLY A 226 13.37 -13.83 7.89
CA GLY A 226 13.27 -15.25 8.24
C GLY A 226 12.60 -15.57 9.58
N ASN A 227 12.71 -14.67 10.56
CA ASN A 227 12.29 -14.96 11.94
C ASN A 227 10.83 -14.58 12.20
N ASN A 228 10.41 -13.40 11.75
CA ASN A 228 9.05 -12.93 11.90
C ASN A 228 8.68 -11.85 10.88
N GLY A 229 7.39 -11.72 10.61
CA GLY A 229 6.86 -10.74 9.67
C GLY A 229 5.40 -10.97 9.34
N THR A 230 4.86 -10.10 8.49
CA THR A 230 3.53 -10.24 7.90
C THR A 230 3.66 -10.19 6.38
N ILE A 231 2.78 -10.89 5.69
CA ILE A 231 2.61 -10.78 4.25
C ILE A 231 1.15 -10.45 4.01
N MET A 232 0.86 -9.35 3.31
CA MET A 232 -0.50 -8.85 3.15
C MET A 232 -0.82 -8.53 1.70
N LEU A 233 -1.93 -9.08 1.19
CA LEU A 233 -2.43 -8.89 -0.17
C LEU A 233 -3.61 -7.93 -0.17
N PHE A 234 -3.56 -6.88 -0.96
CA PHE A 234 -4.59 -5.84 -1.05
C PHE A 234 -5.15 -5.70 -2.46
N THR A 235 -6.39 -5.24 -2.57
CA THR A 235 -7.08 -4.99 -3.84
C THR A 235 -6.44 -3.90 -4.68
N ALA A 236 -5.77 -2.94 -4.03
CA ALA A 236 -4.97 -1.89 -4.66
C ALA A 236 -4.06 -1.24 -3.62
N LEU A 237 -3.18 -0.34 -4.07
CA LEU A 237 -2.56 0.64 -3.18
C LEU A 237 -3.65 1.44 -2.45
N TYR A 238 -3.61 1.41 -1.11
CA TYR A 238 -4.64 1.98 -0.23
C TYR A 238 -6.03 1.34 -0.38
N GLY A 239 -6.08 0.13 -0.93
CA GLY A 239 -7.29 -0.67 -1.08
C GLY A 239 -7.70 -1.39 0.20
N THR A 240 -8.57 -2.37 0.04
CA THR A 240 -8.99 -3.28 1.12
C THR A 240 -8.11 -4.52 1.13
N LEU A 241 -7.94 -5.11 2.31
CA LEU A 241 -7.27 -6.40 2.44
C LEU A 241 -8.05 -7.47 1.67
N ILE A 242 -7.32 -8.35 0.98
CA ILE A 242 -7.83 -9.58 0.37
C ILE A 242 -7.51 -10.74 1.31
N ASP A 243 -6.23 -10.94 1.62
CA ASP A 243 -5.72 -12.00 2.48
C ASP A 243 -4.42 -11.53 3.16
N GLY A 244 -4.03 -12.18 4.24
CA GLY A 244 -2.74 -11.95 4.87
C GLY A 244 -2.36 -13.06 5.84
N LEU A 245 -1.07 -13.10 6.18
CA LEU A 245 -0.55 -14.05 7.15
C LEU A 245 0.46 -13.41 8.11
N LEU A 246 0.57 -14.02 9.28
CA LEU A 246 1.56 -13.69 10.30
C LEU A 246 2.45 -14.91 10.55
N TYR A 247 3.76 -14.69 10.53
CA TYR A 247 4.74 -15.73 10.88
C TYR A 247 5.73 -15.21 11.94
N SER A 248 6.12 -16.08 12.87
CA SER A 248 7.06 -15.76 13.95
C SER A 248 7.59 -17.03 14.61
N ASN A 249 8.92 -17.14 14.77
CA ASN A 249 9.57 -18.13 15.66
C ASN A 249 9.88 -17.55 17.05
N ARG A 250 9.38 -16.34 17.34
CA ARG A 250 9.49 -15.67 18.63
C ARG A 250 8.32 -16.03 19.53
N THR A 251 8.45 -15.66 20.80
CA THR A 251 7.42 -15.79 21.83
C THR A 251 7.26 -14.44 22.54
N SER A 252 6.16 -14.27 23.27
CA SER A 252 5.93 -13.14 24.17
C SER A 252 7.05 -12.99 25.21
N ASP A 253 7.73 -14.09 25.57
CA ASP A 253 8.88 -14.10 26.48
C ASP A 253 10.21 -13.77 25.79
N SER A 254 10.24 -13.61 24.47
CA SER A 254 11.47 -13.34 23.72
C SER A 254 12.04 -11.94 24.00
N ASP A 255 11.20 -10.98 24.39
CA ASP A 255 11.62 -9.69 24.93
C ASP A 255 10.49 -9.00 25.73
N GLU A 256 10.86 -8.17 26.72
CA GLU A 256 9.89 -7.44 27.55
C GLU A 256 9.22 -6.24 26.81
N ASN A 257 9.71 -5.90 25.61
CA ASN A 257 9.16 -4.82 24.79
C ASN A 257 8.29 -5.42 23.67
N TYR A 258 7.56 -4.56 22.95
CA TYR A 258 6.91 -4.89 21.67
C TYR A 258 6.07 -6.19 21.63
N ARG A 259 5.57 -6.65 22.79
CA ARG A 259 4.89 -7.95 22.99
C ARG A 259 5.69 -9.16 22.46
N GLY A 260 7.02 -9.11 22.52
CA GLY A 260 7.87 -10.22 22.07
C GLY A 260 8.15 -10.28 20.56
N PHE A 261 7.67 -9.32 19.75
CA PHE A 261 7.97 -9.26 18.31
C PHE A 261 9.37 -8.70 17.99
N GLY A 262 10.13 -8.23 18.98
CA GLY A 262 11.48 -7.69 18.81
C GLY A 262 11.57 -6.29 18.20
N SER A 263 10.52 -5.77 17.57
CA SER A 263 10.47 -4.38 17.09
C SER A 263 9.04 -3.83 17.05
N THR A 264 8.92 -2.51 17.22
CA THR A 264 7.65 -1.79 17.03
C THR A 264 7.08 -2.02 15.62
N LYS A 265 7.95 -2.04 14.60
CA LYS A 265 7.53 -2.18 13.20
C LYS A 265 6.75 -3.48 12.96
N VAL A 266 7.28 -4.62 13.43
CA VAL A 266 6.63 -5.92 13.26
C VAL A 266 5.37 -6.01 14.12
N MET A 267 5.41 -5.50 15.35
CA MET A 267 4.25 -5.45 16.24
C MET A 267 3.07 -4.67 15.62
N GLU A 268 3.34 -3.48 15.08
CA GLU A 268 2.32 -2.63 14.43
C GLU A 268 1.78 -3.25 13.14
N ARG A 269 2.63 -3.98 12.38
CA ARG A 269 2.18 -4.74 11.20
C ARG A 269 1.23 -5.87 11.58
N ALA A 270 1.53 -6.60 12.65
CA ALA A 270 0.65 -7.66 13.15
C ALA A 270 -0.69 -7.09 13.62
N ASP A 271 -0.67 -5.96 14.36
CA ASP A 271 -1.91 -5.28 14.75
C ASP A 271 -2.70 -4.80 13.54
N ARG A 272 -2.04 -4.26 12.52
CA ARG A 272 -2.67 -3.82 11.28
C ARG A 272 -3.35 -4.98 10.53
N LEU A 273 -2.74 -6.15 10.52
CA LEU A 273 -3.32 -7.35 9.90
C LEU A 273 -4.63 -7.76 10.60
N ILE A 274 -4.66 -7.75 11.93
CA ILE A 274 -5.86 -8.05 12.72
C ILE A 274 -6.92 -6.94 12.55
N GLU A 275 -6.52 -5.67 12.57
CA GLU A 275 -7.41 -4.51 12.36
C GLU A 275 -8.14 -4.61 11.00
N CYS A 276 -7.44 -5.08 9.98
CA CYS A 276 -8.00 -5.33 8.65
C CYS A 276 -8.85 -6.59 8.58
N GLY A 277 -8.89 -7.41 9.63
CA GLY A 277 -9.66 -8.66 9.70
C GLY A 277 -9.01 -9.84 8.97
N GLY A 278 -7.72 -9.78 8.66
CA GLY A 278 -7.01 -10.83 7.92
C GLY A 278 -6.30 -11.87 8.77
N TRP A 279 -6.36 -11.74 10.10
CA TRP A 279 -5.81 -12.75 11.01
C TRP A 279 -6.57 -12.77 12.32
N THR A 280 -6.76 -13.97 12.86
CA THR A 280 -7.43 -14.22 14.13
C THR A 280 -6.37 -14.51 15.18
N SER A 281 -6.29 -13.65 16.21
CA SER A 281 -5.49 -13.91 17.42
C SER A 281 -6.33 -14.59 18.50
N GLN A 282 -5.68 -15.33 19.40
CA GLN A 282 -6.36 -15.89 20.57
C GLN A 282 -6.72 -14.80 21.60
N GLY A 283 -5.92 -13.73 21.67
CA GLY A 283 -6.13 -12.58 22.56
C GLY A 283 -6.76 -11.36 21.86
N GLU A 284 -6.95 -10.27 22.62
CA GLU A 284 -7.39 -8.97 22.08
C GLU A 284 -6.35 -8.31 21.17
N LEU A 285 -5.10 -8.72 21.30
CA LEU A 285 -3.93 -8.14 20.67
C LEU A 285 -3.09 -9.27 20.06
N ALA A 286 -2.42 -8.99 18.94
CA ALA A 286 -1.51 -9.95 18.32
C ALA A 286 -0.39 -10.37 19.29
N ALA A 287 -0.15 -11.66 19.40
CA ALA A 287 1.02 -12.23 20.06
C ALA A 287 1.86 -13.05 19.05
N PRO A 288 3.18 -13.18 19.25
CA PRO A 288 4.02 -14.04 18.41
C PRO A 288 3.52 -15.48 18.31
N GLU A 289 2.89 -15.99 19.38
CA GLU A 289 2.33 -17.33 19.44
C GLU A 289 1.09 -17.53 18.54
N ASP A 290 0.44 -16.47 18.07
CA ASP A 290 -0.67 -16.55 17.11
C ASP A 290 -0.17 -16.80 15.67
N ALA A 291 1.14 -16.75 15.45
CA ALA A 291 1.76 -16.81 14.15
C ALA A 291 2.12 -18.24 13.72
N ILE A 292 2.30 -18.41 12.41
CA ILE A 292 2.95 -19.61 11.83
C ILE A 292 4.40 -19.63 12.30
N ASN A 293 4.87 -20.72 12.90
CA ASN A 293 6.27 -20.84 13.32
C ASN A 293 7.17 -21.30 12.15
N PRO A 294 8.08 -20.45 11.63
CA PRO A 294 8.96 -20.80 10.52
C PRO A 294 10.24 -21.55 10.96
N GLU A 295 10.41 -21.94 12.23
CA GLU A 295 11.65 -22.52 12.77
C GLU A 295 12.16 -23.75 11.98
N ASP A 296 11.25 -24.62 11.55
CA ASP A 296 11.56 -25.81 10.76
C ASP A 296 11.54 -25.58 9.24
N SER A 297 11.18 -24.37 8.80
CA SER A 297 11.23 -23.97 7.40
C SER A 297 12.69 -23.81 6.96
N THR A 298 12.93 -24.12 5.69
CA THR A 298 14.24 -23.95 5.06
C THR A 298 14.03 -23.51 3.62
N ALA A 299 15.10 -23.22 2.90
CA ALA A 299 15.02 -22.90 1.47
C ALA A 299 14.33 -24.01 0.62
N THR A 300 14.16 -25.23 1.14
CA THR A 300 13.51 -26.35 0.45
C THR A 300 12.30 -26.92 1.20
N ARG A 301 11.89 -26.29 2.31
CA ARG A 301 10.70 -26.62 3.10
C ARG A 301 9.85 -25.37 3.24
N SER A 302 8.80 -25.29 2.43
CA SER A 302 7.83 -24.19 2.43
C SER A 302 6.77 -24.40 3.50
N MET A 303 6.06 -23.32 3.78
CA MET A 303 4.83 -23.31 4.57
C MET A 303 3.67 -23.27 3.58
N CYS A 304 2.83 -24.30 3.60
CA CYS A 304 1.66 -24.44 2.75
C CYS A 304 0.40 -24.21 3.57
N ARG A 305 -0.60 -23.60 2.94
CA ARG A 305 -1.97 -23.61 3.45
C ARG A 305 -2.58 -25.01 3.23
N ASP A 306 -3.28 -25.54 4.21
CA ASP A 306 -3.92 -26.86 4.14
C ASP A 306 -5.03 -26.84 3.07
N SER A 307 -4.95 -27.78 2.11
CA SER A 307 -5.86 -27.83 0.96
C SER A 307 -7.29 -28.27 1.31
N LEU A 308 -7.48 -28.87 2.48
CA LEU A 308 -8.77 -29.37 2.97
C LEU A 308 -9.34 -28.53 4.12
N SER A 309 -8.55 -27.65 4.71
CA SER A 309 -9.01 -26.74 5.75
C SER A 309 -9.84 -25.60 5.15
N ALA A 310 -10.93 -25.24 5.82
CA ALA A 310 -11.58 -23.96 5.52
C ALA A 310 -10.72 -22.86 6.12
N ASP A 311 -10.38 -21.84 5.33
CA ASP A 311 -9.60 -20.69 5.78
C ASP A 311 -10.23 -20.04 7.01
N SER A 312 -9.56 -20.20 8.15
CA SER A 312 -9.96 -19.66 9.44
C SER A 312 -9.17 -18.40 9.83
N ASN A 313 -8.33 -17.92 8.90
CA ASN A 313 -7.43 -16.78 9.08
C ASN A 313 -6.53 -16.96 10.30
N CYS A 314 -5.99 -18.16 10.54
CA CYS A 314 -5.08 -18.39 11.65
C CYS A 314 -3.99 -19.40 11.30
N LYS A 315 -3.02 -19.56 12.21
CA LYS A 315 -1.83 -20.41 11.98
C LYS A 315 -2.19 -21.88 11.74
N GLU A 316 -3.33 -22.34 12.26
CA GLU A 316 -3.82 -23.71 12.10
C GLU A 316 -4.17 -24.06 10.65
N ASP A 317 -4.37 -23.05 9.78
CA ASP A 317 -4.56 -23.25 8.35
C ASP A 317 -3.25 -23.63 7.62
N TRP A 318 -2.11 -23.66 8.32
CA TRP A 318 -0.79 -23.78 7.72
C TRP A 318 0.05 -24.91 8.31
N HIS A 319 0.87 -25.53 7.47
CA HIS A 319 1.86 -26.53 7.86
C HIS A 319 3.16 -26.38 7.07
N ILE A 320 4.26 -26.87 7.64
CA ILE A 320 5.53 -26.96 6.93
C ILE A 320 5.57 -28.28 6.18
N VAL A 321 5.92 -28.24 4.89
CA VAL A 321 6.06 -29.45 4.07
C VAL A 321 7.49 -30.02 4.12
N PRO A 322 7.67 -31.34 3.94
CA PRO A 322 8.99 -31.95 3.82
C PRO A 322 9.86 -31.37 2.69
N THR A 323 11.15 -31.68 2.75
CA THR A 323 12.07 -31.27 1.67
C THR A 323 11.65 -31.88 0.34
N SER A 324 11.68 -31.05 -0.72
CA SER A 324 11.32 -31.42 -2.09
C SER A 324 9.82 -31.71 -2.30
N THR A 325 8.97 -31.28 -1.38
CA THR A 325 7.50 -31.35 -1.55
C THR A 325 6.85 -29.98 -1.59
N SER A 326 7.62 -28.92 -1.83
CA SER A 326 7.10 -27.59 -2.18
C SER A 326 6.32 -27.68 -3.49
N THR A 327 5.22 -26.95 -3.60
CA THR A 327 4.20 -27.12 -4.65
C THR A 327 3.94 -25.88 -5.47
N PHE A 328 4.81 -24.86 -5.40
CA PHE A 328 4.77 -23.67 -6.25
C PHE A 328 4.39 -23.98 -7.72
N GLY A 329 3.26 -23.43 -8.17
CA GLY A 329 2.61 -23.61 -9.47
C GLY A 329 1.60 -24.75 -9.55
N THR A 330 1.33 -25.44 -8.44
CA THR A 330 0.44 -26.60 -8.39
C THR A 330 -0.35 -26.64 -7.09
N VAL A 331 -1.29 -27.59 -6.98
CA VAL A 331 -2.07 -27.80 -5.76
C VAL A 331 -1.14 -28.13 -4.58
N ASN A 332 -1.39 -27.47 -3.44
CA ASN A 332 -0.61 -27.64 -2.22
C ASN A 332 -0.45 -29.10 -1.78
N SER A 333 0.74 -29.41 -1.28
CA SER A 333 1.01 -30.68 -0.61
C SER A 333 0.49 -30.66 0.82
N ASP A 334 -0.38 -31.60 1.18
CA ASP A 334 -0.80 -31.83 2.58
C ASP A 334 0.20 -32.69 3.38
N SER A 335 1.39 -32.95 2.81
CA SER A 335 2.43 -33.68 3.54
C SER A 335 2.99 -32.79 4.65
N VAL A 336 2.89 -33.24 5.90
CA VAL A 336 3.37 -32.48 7.06
C VAL A 336 4.76 -32.96 7.46
N TYR A 337 5.71 -32.04 7.58
CA TYR A 337 7.03 -32.30 8.13
C TYR A 337 6.94 -32.66 9.62
N THR A 338 7.70 -33.67 10.04
CA THR A 338 7.88 -34.04 11.45
C THR A 338 9.37 -34.01 11.76
N PRO A 339 9.83 -33.22 12.76
CA PRO A 339 11.24 -33.09 13.13
C PRO A 339 11.98 -34.37 13.52
#